data_AF-A0A9Q1BL86-F1
#
_entry.id   AF-A0A9Q1BL86-F1
#
_cell.length_a   1.000
_cell.length_b   1.000
_cell.length_c   1.000
_cell.angle_alpha   90.00
_cell.angle_beta   90.00
_cell.angle_gamma   90.00
#
_symmetry.space_group_name_H-M   'P 1'
#
loop_
_entity.id
_entity.type
_entity.pdbx_description
1 polymer ?
#
loop_
_entity_poly.entity_id
_entity_poly.type
_entity_poly.pdbx_seq_one_letter_code
_entity_poly.pdbx_strand_id
1 'polypeptide(L)'
;MTAGRGIVHSEMPHGDEVGHGLQLWVNLAKENKMVEPEYQELLAKDVPMVEKDGVRVKVIAGESLGVKDLKSVLRDEGKLPQYKSGLSKTRSGDEVKEGEPHHTLVLSDGDFVEVENKNEEKCHFVLVSGKPLNEPVVQHGPFVMNTQEEIRQAITDFQMRRNGFEAAQSWKSKEGNRGR
;
A
#
# COMPACT_ATOMS: atom_id res chain seq x y z
N MET A 1 1.05 -8.03 2.11
CA MET A 1 0.41 -9.20 1.47
C MET A 1 0.51 -9.05 -0.04
N THR A 2 1.14 -10.02 -0.71
CA THR A 2 1.16 -10.16 -2.17
C THR A 2 0.15 -11.23 -2.55
N ALA A 3 -0.97 -10.84 -3.17
CA ALA A 3 -2.05 -11.78 -3.47
C ALA A 3 -1.72 -12.77 -4.60
N GLY A 4 -1.01 -12.32 -5.63
CA GLY A 4 -0.62 -13.16 -6.76
C GLY A 4 -1.82 -13.90 -7.38
N ARG A 5 -1.64 -15.20 -7.63
CA ARG A 5 -2.67 -16.08 -8.23
C ARG A 5 -3.96 -16.21 -7.41
N GLY A 6 -3.97 -15.84 -6.13
CA GLY A 6 -5.19 -15.82 -5.32
C GLY A 6 -4.96 -15.95 -3.82
N ILE A 7 -5.69 -15.13 -3.05
CA ILE A 7 -5.83 -15.26 -1.60
C ILE A 7 -7.32 -15.19 -1.26
N VAL A 8 -7.76 -16.03 -0.31
CA VAL A 8 -9.04 -15.87 0.38
C VAL A 8 -8.75 -15.67 1.86
N HIS A 9 -9.15 -14.51 2.40
CA HIS A 9 -8.86 -14.13 3.78
C HIS A 9 -10.01 -13.30 4.38
N SER A 10 -9.91 -13.05 5.68
CA SER A 10 -10.84 -12.24 6.47
C SER A 10 -10.02 -11.29 7.33
N GLU A 11 -10.35 -10.01 7.32
CA GLU A 11 -9.74 -9.00 8.19
C GLU A 11 -10.87 -8.42 9.05
N MET A 12 -10.83 -8.68 10.36
CA MET A 12 -11.86 -8.27 11.32
C MET A 12 -11.23 -7.45 12.43
N PRO A 13 -11.91 -6.42 12.97
CA PRO A 13 -11.50 -5.77 14.20
C PRO A 13 -11.29 -6.81 15.32
N HIS A 14 -10.24 -6.61 16.12
CA HIS A 14 -9.93 -7.46 17.26
C HIS A 14 -9.72 -6.59 18.50
N GLY A 15 -10.34 -6.96 19.61
CA GLY A 15 -10.36 -6.19 20.85
C GLY A 15 -11.60 -5.29 20.97
N ASP A 16 -11.69 -4.60 22.11
CA ASP A 16 -12.83 -3.74 22.45
C ASP A 16 -12.63 -2.28 22.00
N GLU A 17 -11.44 -1.93 21.53
CA GLU A 17 -11.09 -0.61 21.03
C GLU A 17 -11.30 -0.51 19.52
N VAL A 18 -11.60 0.71 19.05
CA VAL A 18 -11.70 0.99 17.62
C VAL A 18 -10.30 0.96 17.00
N GLY A 19 -10.09 0.07 16.04
CA GLY A 19 -8.87 0.05 15.23
C GLY A 19 -8.88 1.16 14.17
N HIS A 20 -7.80 1.93 14.10
CA HIS A 20 -7.56 2.92 13.03
C HIS A 20 -6.45 2.40 12.12
N GLY A 21 -6.75 2.17 10.84
CA GLY A 21 -5.82 1.60 9.87
C GLY A 21 -5.92 2.24 8.50
N LEU A 22 -4.90 2.00 7.68
CA LEU A 22 -4.84 2.37 6.27
C LEU A 22 -4.61 1.10 5.46
N GLN A 23 -5.36 0.92 4.38
CA GLN A 23 -5.16 -0.16 3.41
C GLN A 23 -4.81 0.44 2.05
N LEU A 24 -3.72 -0.04 1.46
CA LEU A 24 -3.25 0.36 0.13
C LEU A 24 -3.13 -0.88 -0.75
N TRP A 25 -3.70 -0.83 -1.94
CA TRP A 25 -3.51 -1.86 -2.97
C TRP A 25 -2.47 -1.39 -3.98
N VAL A 26 -1.37 -2.14 -4.07
CA VAL A 26 -0.29 -1.90 -5.05
C VAL A 26 -0.42 -2.93 -6.15
N ASN A 27 -0.56 -2.48 -7.41
CA ASN A 27 -0.70 -3.38 -8.54
C ASN A 27 0.62 -4.12 -8.82
N LEU A 28 0.53 -5.34 -9.37
CA LEU A 28 1.68 -6.11 -9.83
C LEU A 28 1.81 -6.03 -11.35
N ALA A 29 3.06 -5.98 -11.83
CA ALA A 29 3.38 -6.15 -13.25
C ALA A 29 2.79 -7.46 -13.78
N LYS A 30 2.42 -7.51 -15.06
CA LYS A 30 1.75 -8.63 -15.71
C LYS A 30 2.44 -9.97 -15.42
N GLU A 31 3.76 -9.99 -15.55
CA GLU A 31 4.61 -11.16 -15.31
C GLU A 31 4.54 -11.69 -13.87
N ASN A 32 4.16 -10.85 -12.91
CA ASN A 32 4.09 -11.17 -11.49
C ASN A 32 2.65 -11.41 -10.99
N LYS A 33 1.62 -11.28 -11.83
CA LYS A 33 0.22 -11.42 -11.39
C LYS A 33 -0.17 -12.81 -10.92
N MET A 34 0.54 -13.84 -11.39
CA MET A 34 0.22 -15.25 -11.10
C MET A 34 1.26 -15.94 -10.20
N VAL A 35 2.10 -15.17 -9.51
CA VAL A 35 3.04 -15.73 -8.51
C VAL A 35 2.29 -16.35 -7.33
N GLU A 36 2.97 -17.23 -6.59
CA GLU A 36 2.44 -17.74 -5.32
C GLU A 36 2.22 -16.58 -4.33
N PRO A 37 1.15 -16.64 -3.52
CA PRO A 37 0.89 -15.63 -2.52
C PRO A 37 2.01 -15.53 -1.46
N GLU A 38 2.31 -14.33 -1.01
CA GLU A 38 3.37 -14.08 -0.01
C GLU A 38 2.92 -13.06 1.05
N TYR A 39 3.33 -13.29 2.30
CA TYR A 39 3.11 -12.37 3.41
C TYR A 39 4.45 -11.83 3.94
N GLN A 40 4.48 -10.52 4.12
CA GLN A 40 5.53 -9.84 4.87
C GLN A 40 4.82 -9.04 5.96
N GLU A 41 4.94 -9.51 7.20
CA GLU A 41 4.38 -8.87 8.38
C GLU A 41 5.51 -8.23 9.18
N LEU A 42 5.31 -6.98 9.57
CA LEU A 42 6.24 -6.21 10.39
C LEU A 42 5.48 -5.69 11.61
N LEU A 43 6.02 -5.92 12.80
CA LEU A 43 5.50 -5.29 14.01
C LEU A 43 6.01 -3.85 14.09
N ALA A 44 5.36 -3.02 14.91
CA ALA A 44 5.75 -1.62 15.08
C ALA A 44 7.23 -1.44 15.48
N LYS A 45 7.79 -2.41 16.24
CA LYS A 45 9.20 -2.44 16.65
C LYS A 45 10.16 -2.81 15.52
N ASP A 46 9.66 -3.47 14.48
CA ASP A 46 10.43 -3.91 13.32
C ASP A 46 10.46 -2.82 12.23
N VAL A 47 9.55 -1.85 12.26
CA VAL A 47 9.57 -0.74 11.29
C VAL A 47 10.63 0.28 11.71
N PRO A 48 11.67 0.52 10.89
CA PRO A 48 12.70 1.47 11.23
C PRO A 48 12.13 2.90 11.28
N MET A 49 12.58 3.64 12.28
CA MET A 49 12.14 5.01 12.53
C MET A 49 13.36 5.92 12.62
N VAL A 50 13.26 7.07 11.96
CA VAL A 50 14.29 8.10 11.95
C VAL A 50 13.67 9.42 12.37
N GLU A 51 14.39 10.17 13.21
CA GLU A 51 13.97 11.49 13.67
C GLU A 51 15.11 12.49 13.46
N LYS A 52 14.82 13.61 12.80
CA LYS A 52 15.77 14.67 12.51
C LYS A 52 15.05 16.00 12.36
N ASP A 53 15.58 17.05 12.97
CA ASP A 53 15.08 18.44 12.85
C ASP A 53 13.56 18.57 13.09
N GLY A 54 13.02 17.86 14.09
CA GLY A 54 11.58 17.88 14.42
C GLY A 54 10.69 17.02 13.51
N VAL A 55 11.28 16.33 12.53
CA VAL A 55 10.59 15.42 11.61
C VAL A 55 10.82 13.99 12.05
N ARG A 56 9.74 13.20 12.14
CA ARG A 56 9.79 11.77 12.46
C ARG A 56 9.21 10.97 11.30
N VAL A 57 9.98 10.02 10.78
CA VAL A 57 9.58 9.16 9.66
C VAL A 57 9.66 7.70 10.08
N LYS A 58 8.57 6.96 9.85
CA LYS A 58 8.56 5.50 9.87
C LYS A 58 8.74 5.01 8.43
N VAL A 59 9.80 4.25 8.16
CA VAL A 59 10.11 3.78 6.80
C VAL A 59 9.45 2.41 6.60
N ILE A 60 8.24 2.41 6.05
CA ILE A 60 7.47 1.19 5.77
C ILE A 60 8.05 0.43 4.57
N ALA A 61 8.40 1.16 3.51
CA ALA A 61 9.03 0.66 2.31
C ALA A 61 9.91 1.76 1.68
N GLY A 62 11.06 1.38 1.11
CA GLY A 62 12.06 2.26 0.50
C GLY A 62 13.07 2.81 1.51
N GLU A 63 13.47 4.07 1.33
CA GLU A 63 14.47 4.75 2.15
C GLU A 63 14.06 6.19 2.47
N SER A 64 14.36 6.66 3.68
CA SER A 64 14.22 8.07 4.04
C SER A 64 15.28 8.48 5.06
N LEU A 65 15.83 9.68 4.91
CA LEU A 65 16.87 10.24 5.81
C LEU A 65 18.06 9.28 6.04
N GLY A 66 18.45 8.52 5.02
CA GLY A 66 19.54 7.53 5.08
C GLY A 66 19.18 6.22 5.79
N VAL A 67 17.92 6.03 6.17
CA VAL A 67 17.41 4.80 6.80
C VAL A 67 16.54 4.06 5.79
N LYS A 68 16.94 2.82 5.49
CA LYS A 68 16.22 1.91 4.59
C LYS A 68 15.28 0.99 5.36
N ASP A 69 14.23 0.52 4.69
CA ASP A 69 13.39 -0.57 5.18
C ASP A 69 14.22 -1.84 5.51
N LEU A 70 13.68 -2.70 6.38
CA LEU A 70 14.36 -3.94 6.78
C LEU A 70 14.32 -5.04 5.71
N LYS A 71 13.39 -4.93 4.77
CA LYS A 71 13.15 -5.89 3.69
C LYS A 71 12.69 -5.07 2.50
N SER A 72 13.27 -5.28 1.32
CA SER A 72 12.81 -4.64 0.08
C SER A 72 11.34 -5.02 -0.19
N VAL A 73 10.41 -4.25 0.38
CA VAL A 73 8.97 -4.56 0.42
C VAL A 73 8.39 -4.56 -1.00
N LEU A 74 9.05 -3.89 -1.94
CA LEU A 74 8.69 -3.78 -3.35
C LEU A 74 10.00 -3.86 -4.17
N ARG A 75 10.11 -4.80 -5.10
CA ARG A 75 11.31 -5.02 -5.95
C ARG A 75 11.49 -3.98 -7.06
N ASP A 76 11.27 -2.70 -6.78
CA ASP A 76 11.59 -1.65 -7.73
C ASP A 76 12.38 -0.56 -7.01
N GLU A 77 13.66 -0.44 -7.39
CA GLU A 77 14.62 0.51 -6.82
C GLU A 77 14.36 1.94 -7.30
N GLY A 78 13.12 2.41 -7.16
CA GLY A 78 12.81 3.83 -7.27
C GLY A 78 13.42 4.56 -6.07
N LYS A 79 14.40 5.44 -6.33
CA LYS A 79 14.91 6.36 -5.31
C LYS A 79 13.76 7.19 -4.76
N LEU A 80 13.43 7.03 -3.49
CA LEU A 80 12.48 7.90 -2.82
C LEU A 80 13.14 9.26 -2.57
N PRO A 81 12.46 10.38 -2.82
CA PRO A 81 13.00 11.68 -2.43
C PRO A 81 13.11 11.80 -0.90
N GLN A 82 14.00 12.68 -0.45
CA GLN A 82 14.20 12.97 0.98
C GLN A 82 13.24 14.10 1.41
N TYR A 83 12.67 14.01 2.62
CA TYR A 83 11.60 14.90 3.08
C TYR A 83 11.80 15.45 4.50
N LYS A 84 11.23 16.64 4.73
CA LYS A 84 10.93 17.28 6.04
C LYS A 84 9.44 17.69 6.03
N SER A 85 8.70 17.71 7.17
CA SER A 85 7.20 17.71 7.34
C SER A 85 6.55 19.08 7.71
N GLY A 86 5.23 19.40 7.66
CA GLY A 86 3.89 18.75 7.45
C GLY A 86 2.75 19.81 7.43
N LEU A 87 1.69 19.79 6.61
CA LEU A 87 0.82 20.95 6.23
C LEU A 87 1.53 21.90 5.28
N SER A 88 2.01 21.24 4.24
CA SER A 88 2.95 21.72 3.30
C SER A 88 2.31 22.67 2.33
N LYS A 89 3.04 23.70 1.95
CA LYS A 89 3.13 23.97 0.52
C LYS A 89 3.88 22.80 -0.08
N THR A 90 3.18 21.79 -0.57
CA THR A 90 3.85 20.72 -1.29
C THR A 90 4.36 21.29 -2.60
N ARG A 91 5.67 21.51 -2.73
CA ARG A 91 6.32 21.89 -3.98
C ARG A 91 6.83 20.66 -4.69
N SER A 92 6.15 20.23 -5.76
CA SER A 92 6.76 19.39 -6.79
C SER A 92 6.95 20.26 -8.04
N GLY A 93 8.19 20.52 -8.43
CA GLY A 93 8.47 21.53 -9.45
C GLY A 93 8.14 22.94 -8.94
N ASP A 94 7.09 23.59 -9.45
CA ASP A 94 6.67 24.95 -9.09
C ASP A 94 5.27 25.04 -8.45
N GLU A 95 4.53 23.92 -8.36
CA GLU A 95 3.16 23.92 -7.85
C GLU A 95 3.13 23.80 -6.34
N VAL A 96 2.29 24.58 -5.65
CA VAL A 96 2.11 24.55 -4.20
C VAL A 96 0.71 24.07 -3.86
N LYS A 97 0.59 23.01 -3.05
CA LYS A 97 -0.71 22.48 -2.59
C LYS A 97 -0.79 22.47 -1.08
N GLU A 98 -1.87 23.04 -0.51
CA GLU A 98 -2.21 22.92 0.91
C GLU A 98 -3.03 21.65 1.16
N GLY A 99 -2.78 20.98 2.28
CA GLY A 99 -3.41 19.71 2.62
C GLY A 99 -4.18 19.78 3.92
N GLU A 100 -5.45 19.40 3.87
CA GLU A 100 -6.31 19.23 5.04
C GLU A 100 -6.41 17.75 5.45
N PRO A 101 -6.76 17.44 6.71
CA PRO A 101 -7.06 16.09 7.12
C PRO A 101 -8.02 15.39 6.14
N HIS A 102 -7.80 14.09 5.93
CA HIS A 102 -8.64 13.23 5.08
C HIS A 102 -8.63 13.56 3.57
N HIS A 103 -7.62 14.29 3.10
CA HIS A 103 -7.43 14.55 1.66
C HIS A 103 -6.28 13.70 1.08
N THR A 104 -6.42 13.38 -0.21
CA THR A 104 -5.32 12.84 -1.02
C THR A 104 -4.79 13.96 -1.92
N LEU A 105 -3.53 14.34 -1.73
CA LEU A 105 -2.85 15.30 -2.60
C LEU A 105 -2.08 14.55 -3.69
N VAL A 106 -2.51 14.71 -4.95
CA VAL A 106 -1.78 14.17 -6.10
C VAL A 106 -0.70 15.18 -6.48
N LEU A 107 0.55 14.71 -6.53
CA LEU A 107 1.73 15.54 -6.80
C LEU A 107 2.17 15.35 -8.25
N SER A 108 2.68 16.40 -8.86
CA SER A 108 3.27 16.37 -10.20
C SER A 108 4.67 15.75 -10.18
N ASP A 109 5.24 15.54 -11.35
CA ASP A 109 6.62 15.08 -11.51
C ASP A 109 7.63 16.06 -10.89
N GLY A 110 8.64 15.51 -10.24
CA GLY A 110 9.72 16.25 -9.60
C GLY A 110 10.70 15.33 -8.87
N ASP A 111 11.91 15.81 -8.61
CA ASP A 111 12.97 15.04 -7.94
C ASP A 111 12.78 15.00 -6.41
N PHE A 112 12.03 15.95 -5.87
CA PHE A 112 11.74 16.07 -4.45
C PHE A 112 10.39 16.72 -4.21
N VAL A 113 9.87 16.53 -3.00
CA VAL A 113 8.79 17.35 -2.49
C VAL A 113 9.19 17.92 -1.14
N GLU A 114 8.95 19.21 -1.00
CA GLU A 114 9.10 19.91 0.26
C GLU A 114 7.79 19.85 1.04
N VAL A 115 7.89 19.58 2.34
CA VAL A 115 6.75 19.62 3.24
C VAL A 115 7.11 20.51 4.46
N GLU A 116 6.19 21.36 4.89
CA GLU A 116 6.43 22.37 5.95
C GLU A 116 5.24 22.37 6.89
N ASN A 117 5.43 22.51 8.21
CA ASN A 117 4.34 22.72 9.17
C ASN A 117 4.27 24.14 9.66
N LYS A 118 3.16 24.81 9.33
CA LYS A 118 2.87 26.18 9.74
C LYS A 118 1.92 26.28 10.93
N ASN A 119 1.39 25.15 11.38
CA ASN A 119 0.49 25.08 12.52
C ASN A 119 1.25 24.65 13.78
N GLU A 120 0.69 25.00 14.94
CA GLU A 120 1.19 24.57 16.24
C GLU A 120 0.96 23.07 16.48
N GLU A 121 -0.10 22.51 15.88
CA GLU A 121 -0.45 21.10 15.99
C GLU A 121 0.47 20.21 15.14
N LYS A 122 0.66 18.97 15.58
CA LYS A 122 1.44 17.97 14.83
C LYS A 122 0.73 17.57 13.56
N CYS A 123 1.40 17.70 12.43
CA CYS A 123 0.93 17.13 11.17
C CYS A 123 1.33 15.63 11.08
N HIS A 124 0.36 14.77 10.72
CA HIS A 124 0.57 13.36 10.47
C HIS A 124 -0.02 12.98 9.11
N PHE A 125 0.80 12.42 8.23
CA PHE A 125 0.41 12.03 6.88
C PHE A 125 1.23 10.82 6.44
N VAL A 126 0.78 10.19 5.36
CA VAL A 126 1.55 9.17 4.63
C VAL A 126 2.00 9.76 3.30
N LEU A 127 3.24 9.47 2.92
CA LEU A 127 3.73 9.74 1.58
C LEU A 127 3.88 8.41 0.85
N VAL A 128 3.28 8.32 -0.32
CA VAL A 128 3.32 7.12 -1.16
C VAL A 128 3.80 7.53 -2.55
N SER A 129 4.77 6.80 -3.08
CA SER A 129 5.19 6.90 -4.46
C SER A 129 5.55 5.51 -4.98
N GLY A 130 5.51 5.34 -6.30
CA GLY A 130 5.81 4.08 -6.95
C GLY A 130 6.00 4.29 -8.44
N LYS A 131 6.73 3.38 -9.08
CA LYS A 131 6.94 3.42 -10.52
C LYS A 131 5.66 3.01 -11.25
N PRO A 132 5.18 3.81 -12.22
CA PRO A 132 4.08 3.38 -13.07
C PRO A 132 4.46 2.12 -13.85
N LEU A 133 3.58 1.11 -13.83
CA LEU A 133 3.79 -0.13 -14.58
C LEU A 133 3.66 0.08 -16.10
N ASN A 134 2.94 1.11 -16.52
CA ASN A 134 2.64 1.39 -17.94
C ASN A 134 1.99 0.18 -18.66
N GLU A 135 1.16 -0.57 -17.93
CA GLU A 135 0.40 -1.71 -18.44
C GLU A 135 -1.11 -1.44 -18.38
N PRO A 136 -1.92 -2.09 -19.24
CA PRO A 136 -3.37 -2.04 -19.11
C PRO A 136 -3.83 -2.53 -17.74
N VAL A 137 -4.84 -1.86 -17.17
CA VAL A 137 -5.49 -2.22 -15.91
C VAL A 137 -6.95 -2.52 -16.18
N VAL A 138 -7.36 -3.76 -15.90
CA VAL A 138 -8.75 -4.21 -15.95
C VAL A 138 -9.14 -4.73 -14.58
N GLN A 139 -10.16 -4.13 -13.98
CA GLN A 139 -10.60 -4.47 -12.63
C GLN A 139 -12.05 -4.98 -12.63
N HIS A 140 -12.29 -6.05 -11.87
CA HIS A 140 -13.64 -6.53 -11.53
C HIS A 140 -13.68 -6.99 -10.08
N GLY A 141 -14.22 -6.14 -9.19
CA GLY A 141 -14.25 -6.42 -7.75
C GLY A 141 -12.83 -6.62 -7.19
N PRO A 142 -12.55 -7.79 -6.56
CA PRO A 142 -11.23 -8.08 -5.99
C PRO A 142 -10.18 -8.52 -7.03
N PHE A 143 -10.55 -8.70 -8.29
CA PHE A 143 -9.63 -9.14 -9.34
C PHE A 143 -9.13 -7.96 -10.17
N VAL A 144 -7.80 -7.85 -10.32
CA VAL A 144 -7.13 -6.82 -11.12
C VAL A 144 -6.11 -7.46 -12.05
N MET A 145 -6.48 -7.56 -13.34
CA MET A 145 -5.67 -8.18 -14.39
C MET A 145 -5.35 -7.18 -15.52
N ASN A 146 -4.69 -7.62 -16.59
CA ASN A 146 -4.35 -6.75 -17.73
C ASN A 146 -5.37 -6.86 -18.87
N THR A 147 -6.19 -7.91 -18.93
CA THR A 147 -7.20 -8.12 -19.98
C THR A 147 -8.55 -8.56 -19.43
N GLN A 148 -9.62 -8.34 -20.21
CA GLN A 148 -10.96 -8.84 -19.86
C GLN A 148 -11.04 -10.36 -19.82
N GLU A 149 -10.21 -11.05 -20.61
CA GLU A 149 -10.18 -12.51 -20.62
C GLU A 149 -9.54 -13.07 -19.35
N GLU A 150 -8.45 -12.47 -18.89
CA GLU A 150 -7.84 -12.81 -17.60
C GLU A 150 -8.83 -12.59 -16.44
N ILE A 151 -9.68 -11.55 -16.50
CA ILE A 151 -10.74 -11.34 -15.52
C ILE A 151 -11.79 -12.47 -15.56
N ARG A 152 -12.27 -12.86 -16.74
CA ARG A 152 -13.22 -13.97 -16.87
C ARG A 152 -12.62 -15.28 -16.33
N GLN A 153 -11.34 -15.50 -16.61
CA GLN A 153 -10.61 -16.65 -16.10
C GLN A 153 -10.50 -16.61 -14.57
N ALA A 154 -10.12 -15.47 -13.97
CA ALA A 154 -10.01 -15.32 -12.51
C ALA A 154 -11.34 -15.57 -11.79
N ILE A 155 -12.44 -15.05 -12.34
CA ILE A 155 -13.80 -15.33 -11.82
C ILE A 155 -14.12 -16.83 -11.91
N THR A 156 -13.83 -17.45 -13.05
CA THR A 156 -14.05 -18.89 -13.25
C THR A 156 -13.21 -19.71 -12.27
N ASP A 157 -11.95 -19.34 -12.07
CA ASP A 157 -11.01 -20.04 -11.19
C ASP A 157 -11.41 -19.93 -9.72
N PHE A 158 -11.92 -18.78 -9.30
CA PHE A 158 -12.50 -18.61 -7.97
C PHE A 158 -13.76 -19.46 -7.78
N GLN A 159 -14.72 -19.40 -8.73
CA GLN A 159 -15.98 -20.15 -8.64
C GLN A 159 -15.75 -21.67 -8.67
N MET A 160 -14.81 -22.11 -9.50
CA MET A 160 -14.46 -23.52 -9.67
C MET A 160 -13.39 -24.00 -8.67
N ARG A 161 -12.85 -23.12 -7.82
CA ARG A 161 -11.83 -23.41 -6.79
C ARG A 161 -10.59 -24.08 -7.38
N ARG A 162 -9.96 -23.44 -8.36
CA ARG A 162 -8.76 -23.95 -9.04
C ARG A 162 -7.76 -22.83 -9.28
N ASN A 163 -6.55 -23.19 -9.73
CA ASN A 163 -5.49 -22.28 -10.18
C ASN A 163 -5.08 -21.21 -9.14
N GLY A 164 -5.25 -21.48 -7.85
CA GLY A 164 -4.95 -20.53 -6.76
C GLY A 164 -6.03 -20.52 -5.68
N PHE A 165 -7.23 -21.00 -6.01
CA PHE A 165 -8.38 -21.01 -5.11
C PHE A 165 -8.80 -22.40 -4.62
N GLU A 166 -7.94 -23.41 -4.76
CA GLU A 166 -8.20 -24.79 -4.33
C GLU A 166 -8.59 -24.85 -2.84
N ALA A 167 -7.90 -24.08 -1.99
CA ALA A 167 -8.17 -24.01 -0.56
C ALA A 167 -9.53 -23.37 -0.20
N ALA A 168 -10.16 -22.65 -1.14
CA ALA A 168 -11.44 -21.96 -0.89
C ALA A 168 -12.64 -22.91 -0.79
N GLN A 169 -12.50 -24.19 -1.14
CA GLN A 169 -13.61 -25.13 -1.20
C GLN A 169 -14.34 -25.33 0.13
N SER A 170 -13.58 -25.43 1.22
CA SER A 170 -14.09 -25.70 2.57
C SER A 170 -13.71 -24.63 3.58
N TRP A 171 -12.99 -23.59 3.14
CA TRP A 171 -12.50 -22.56 4.05
C TRP A 171 -13.65 -21.66 4.54
N LYS A 172 -13.68 -21.44 5.85
CA LYS A 172 -14.49 -20.42 6.52
C LYS A 172 -13.64 -19.79 7.61
N SER A 173 -13.57 -18.46 7.67
CA SER A 173 -12.87 -17.79 8.77
C SER A 173 -13.64 -18.00 10.08
N LYS A 174 -12.90 -18.20 11.18
CA LYS A 174 -13.51 -18.24 12.53
C LYS A 174 -14.02 -16.86 12.95
N GLU A 175 -13.36 -15.81 12.49
CA GLU A 175 -13.59 -14.42 12.89
C GLU A 175 -14.77 -13.79 12.14
N GLY A 176 -14.89 -14.05 10.83
CA GLY A 176 -16.01 -13.57 10.02
C GLY A 176 -17.35 -14.29 10.29
N ASN A 177 -17.33 -15.37 11.07
CA ASN A 177 -18.52 -16.13 11.49
C ASN A 177 -19.01 -15.75 12.90
N ARG A 178 -18.37 -14.79 13.58
CA ARG A 178 -18.87 -14.26 14.87
C ARG A 178 -20.04 -13.30 14.59
N GLY A 179 -21.26 -13.82 14.47
CA GLY A 179 -22.47 -12.99 14.39
C GLY A 179 -23.41 -13.26 13.22
N ARG A 180 -23.52 -14.50 12.72
CA ARG A 180 -24.68 -14.94 11.95
C ARG A 180 -25.39 -16.07 12.69
#